data_AF-A0A938RDB1-F1
#
_entry.id   AF-A0A938RDB1-F1
#
_cell.length_a   1.000
_cell.length_b   1.000
_cell.length_c   1.000
_cell.angle_alpha   90.00
_cell.angle_beta   90.00
_cell.angle_gamma   90.00
#
_symmetry.space_group_name_H-M   'P 1'
#
loop_
_entity.id
_entity.type
_entity.pdbx_description
1 polymer ?
#
loop_
_entity_poly.entity_id
_entity_poly.type
_entity_poly.pdbx_seq_one_letter_code
_entity_poly.pdbx_strand_id
1 'polypeptide(L)'
;MAKEWILNSAMNRFQLNFKRNVGPTSESIRQCSPKTVEEWREYYFKNVKPKEHIESLGKKLYIKITEVIQAEVEEITEQDCIDYMLQLVIDRTFDGYMTEIKTVYGQLEKELGLKIEPAPDKWDRLYNVDFFIKIKDKFIGIQIKPLNQGIQLSQIFKEKGLQQGTHEKFTKEYGGKVFYIFSSKSGDKKVIMNKEVIGEILQEIERLKK
;
A
#
# COMPACT_ATOMS: atom_id res chain seq x y z
N MET A 1 5.37 -19.71 -23.86
CA MET A 1 4.92 -18.92 -22.69
C MET A 1 5.71 -19.24 -21.43
N ALA A 2 5.71 -20.47 -20.89
CA ALA A 2 6.48 -20.79 -19.67
C ALA A 2 8.01 -20.54 -19.78
N LYS A 3 8.65 -21.01 -20.87
CA LYS A 3 10.09 -20.80 -21.10
C LYS A 3 10.48 -19.33 -21.19
N GLU A 4 9.67 -18.54 -21.89
CA GLU A 4 9.90 -17.10 -22.06
C GLU A 4 9.79 -16.35 -20.73
N TRP A 5 8.83 -16.71 -19.89
CA TRP A 5 8.71 -16.15 -18.55
C TRP A 5 9.96 -16.43 -17.70
N ILE A 6 10.49 -17.66 -17.69
CA ILE A 6 11.71 -18.01 -16.96
C ILE A 6 12.91 -17.19 -17.47
N LEU A 7 13.08 -17.13 -18.79
CA LEU A 7 14.18 -16.39 -19.42
C LEU A 7 14.10 -14.89 -19.08
N ASN A 8 12.91 -14.29 -19.16
CA ASN A 8 12.71 -12.88 -18.85
C ASN A 8 12.90 -12.58 -17.35
N SER A 9 12.38 -13.43 -16.47
CA SER A 9 12.56 -13.30 -15.02
C SER A 9 14.04 -13.36 -14.64
N ALA A 10 14.78 -14.34 -15.19
CA ALA A 10 16.21 -14.47 -14.96
C ALA A 10 17.01 -13.29 -15.55
N MET A 11 16.71 -12.87 -16.77
CA MET A 11 17.36 -11.70 -17.40
C MET A 11 17.20 -10.43 -16.55
N ASN A 12 15.98 -10.19 -16.03
CA ASN A 12 15.71 -9.03 -15.17
C ASN A 12 16.40 -9.15 -13.81
N ARG A 13 16.29 -10.31 -13.14
CA ARG A 13 16.90 -10.56 -11.83
C ARG A 13 18.40 -10.33 -11.85
N PHE A 14 19.09 -10.91 -12.84
CA PHE A 14 20.53 -10.76 -13.00
C PHE A 14 20.92 -9.54 -13.85
N GLN A 15 19.93 -8.72 -14.22
CA GLN A 15 20.07 -7.44 -14.92
C GLN A 15 20.86 -7.55 -16.24
N LEU A 16 20.81 -8.71 -16.89
CA LEU A 16 21.53 -8.99 -18.13
C LEU A 16 20.96 -8.18 -19.31
N ASN A 17 19.69 -7.78 -19.23
CA ASN A 17 19.01 -6.91 -20.21
C ASN A 17 19.23 -5.40 -19.96
N PHE A 18 19.96 -4.98 -18.92
CA PHE A 18 20.11 -3.57 -18.61
C PHE A 18 21.03 -2.86 -19.61
N LYS A 19 20.84 -1.54 -19.80
CA LYS A 19 21.59 -0.69 -20.76
C LYS A 19 23.11 -0.86 -20.68
N ARG A 20 23.69 -1.10 -19.50
CA ARG A 20 25.14 -1.35 -19.34
C ARG A 20 25.62 -2.62 -20.06
N ASN A 21 24.77 -3.64 -20.14
CA ASN A 21 25.06 -4.94 -20.73
C ASN A 21 24.72 -4.98 -22.22
N VAL A 22 23.52 -4.53 -22.61
CA VAL A 22 23.03 -4.61 -24.01
C VAL A 22 23.11 -3.29 -24.77
N GLY A 23 23.60 -2.21 -24.15
CA GLY A 23 23.60 -0.88 -24.74
C GLY A 23 22.22 -0.20 -24.75
N PRO A 24 22.14 1.06 -25.18
CA PRO A 24 20.87 1.80 -25.28
C PRO A 24 20.08 1.40 -26.53
N THR A 25 19.63 0.15 -26.62
CA THR A 25 18.98 -0.43 -27.81
C THR A 25 17.91 0.46 -28.44
N SER A 26 17.00 1.04 -27.65
CA SER A 26 15.95 1.94 -28.14
C SER A 26 16.48 3.25 -28.74
N GLU A 27 17.56 3.80 -28.22
CA GLU A 27 18.20 5.01 -28.75
C GLU A 27 19.00 4.68 -30.01
N SER A 28 19.79 3.61 -29.95
CA SER A 28 20.64 3.14 -31.05
C SER A 28 19.83 2.72 -32.27
N ILE A 29 18.68 2.05 -32.10
CA ILE A 29 17.83 1.65 -33.23
C ILE A 29 17.18 2.87 -33.92
N ARG A 30 16.86 3.93 -33.16
CA ARG A 30 16.38 5.20 -33.72
C ARG A 30 17.48 5.93 -34.50
N GLN A 31 18.71 5.94 -33.98
CA GLN A 31 19.87 6.50 -34.69
C GLN A 31 20.17 5.73 -35.98
N CYS A 32 20.05 4.40 -35.95
CA CYS A 32 20.23 3.54 -37.11
C CYS A 32 19.12 3.71 -38.15
N SER A 33 17.87 3.89 -37.72
CA SER A 33 16.67 3.91 -38.57
C SER A 33 16.65 2.77 -39.64
N PRO A 34 16.84 1.50 -39.23
CA PRO A 34 17.00 0.40 -40.17
C PRO A 34 15.67 0.04 -40.84
N LYS A 35 15.73 -0.37 -42.12
CA LYS A 35 14.58 -0.88 -42.89
C LYS A 35 14.42 -2.39 -42.76
N THR A 36 15.47 -3.09 -42.37
CA THR A 36 15.50 -4.55 -42.19
C THR A 36 16.13 -4.93 -40.85
N VAL A 37 15.85 -6.16 -40.39
CA VAL A 37 16.48 -6.65 -39.15
C VAL A 37 17.97 -6.94 -39.35
N GLU A 38 18.39 -7.24 -40.58
CA GLU A 38 19.78 -7.42 -40.98
C GLU A 38 20.57 -6.12 -40.84
N GLU A 39 20.04 -5.00 -41.34
CA GLU A 39 20.63 -3.66 -41.16
C GLU A 39 20.79 -3.31 -39.68
N TRP A 40 19.77 -3.62 -38.87
CA TRP A 40 19.86 -3.44 -37.42
C TRP A 40 20.94 -4.32 -36.79
N ARG A 41 21.00 -5.60 -37.17
CA ARG A 41 21.95 -6.58 -36.64
C ARG A 41 23.39 -6.16 -36.92
N GLU A 42 23.68 -5.75 -38.15
CA GLU A 42 24.99 -5.23 -38.55
C GLU A 42 25.34 -3.95 -37.79
N TYR A 43 24.43 -2.98 -37.74
CA TYR A 43 24.65 -1.73 -37.02
C TYR A 43 24.89 -1.98 -35.53
N TYR A 44 24.06 -2.80 -34.88
CA TYR A 44 24.14 -3.08 -33.46
C TYR A 44 25.47 -3.75 -33.10
N PHE A 45 25.86 -4.80 -33.84
CA PHE A 45 27.09 -5.52 -33.56
C PHE A 45 28.36 -4.72 -33.85
N LYS A 46 28.28 -3.77 -34.78
CA LYS A 46 29.38 -2.85 -35.09
C LYS A 46 29.49 -1.69 -34.08
N ASN A 47 28.36 -1.10 -33.67
CA ASN A 47 28.35 0.21 -32.99
C ASN A 47 27.89 0.18 -31.53
N VAL A 48 27.17 -0.85 -31.09
CA VAL A 48 26.56 -0.90 -29.75
C VAL A 48 27.25 -1.92 -28.85
N LYS A 49 27.18 -3.20 -29.22
CA LYS A 49 27.85 -4.31 -28.52
C LYS A 49 28.20 -5.41 -29.52
N PRO A 50 29.42 -5.98 -29.49
CA PRO A 50 29.79 -7.05 -30.41
C PRO A 50 28.96 -8.31 -30.18
N LYS A 51 28.85 -9.15 -31.23
CA LYS A 51 28.04 -10.37 -31.20
C LYS A 51 28.51 -11.32 -30.10
N GLU A 52 29.82 -11.47 -29.94
CA GLU A 52 30.46 -12.34 -28.96
C GLU A 52 30.09 -11.92 -27.52
N HIS A 53 29.91 -10.62 -27.29
CA HIS A 53 29.45 -10.11 -25.99
C HIS A 53 28.02 -10.56 -25.71
N ILE A 54 27.12 -10.46 -26.68
CA ILE A 54 25.72 -10.92 -26.52
C ILE A 54 25.64 -12.43 -26.34
N GLU A 55 26.43 -13.20 -27.08
CA GLU A 55 26.55 -14.65 -26.87
C GLU A 55 27.09 -14.98 -25.46
N SER A 56 28.05 -14.20 -24.96
CA SER A 56 28.55 -14.37 -23.59
C SER A 56 27.48 -14.08 -22.53
N LEU A 57 26.59 -13.11 -22.77
CA LEU A 57 25.45 -12.85 -21.89
C LEU A 57 24.47 -14.03 -21.92
N GLY A 58 24.24 -14.64 -23.09
CA GLY A 58 23.43 -15.86 -23.22
C GLY A 58 24.00 -17.04 -22.43
N LYS A 59 25.31 -17.26 -22.51
CA LYS A 59 26.00 -18.29 -21.70
C LYS A 59 25.89 -18.02 -20.20
N LYS A 60 26.03 -16.75 -19.79
CA LYS A 60 25.82 -16.34 -18.39
C LYS A 60 24.38 -16.58 -17.94
N LEU A 61 23.40 -16.26 -18.77
CA LEU A 61 21.98 -16.52 -18.47
C LEU A 61 21.73 -18.01 -18.24
N TYR A 62 22.29 -18.87 -19.09
CA TYR A 62 22.19 -20.32 -18.94
C TYR A 62 22.71 -20.78 -17.57
N ILE A 63 23.95 -20.44 -17.22
CA ILE A 63 24.57 -20.76 -15.91
C ILE A 63 23.69 -20.25 -14.75
N LYS A 64 23.21 -19.00 -14.84
CA LYS A 64 22.35 -18.43 -13.80
C LYS A 64 21.03 -19.17 -13.61
N ILE A 65 20.47 -19.74 -14.67
CA ILE A 65 19.24 -20.54 -14.57
C ILE A 65 19.55 -21.94 -14.04
N THR A 66 20.51 -22.64 -14.63
CA THR A 66 20.76 -24.06 -14.36
C THR A 66 21.53 -24.33 -13.09
N GLU A 67 22.28 -23.36 -12.58
CA GLU A 67 23.05 -23.53 -11.34
C GLU A 67 22.41 -22.75 -10.20
N VAL A 68 22.22 -21.43 -10.38
CA VAL A 68 21.77 -20.56 -9.29
C VAL A 68 20.28 -20.70 -9.02
N ILE A 69 19.43 -20.44 -10.02
CA ILE A 69 17.97 -20.52 -9.83
C ILE A 69 17.56 -21.96 -9.51
N GLN A 70 18.13 -22.95 -10.18
CA GLN A 70 17.82 -24.34 -9.91
C GLN A 70 18.11 -24.72 -8.45
N ALA A 71 19.32 -24.42 -7.93
CA ALA A 71 19.66 -24.71 -6.54
C ALA A 71 18.74 -23.98 -5.55
N GLU A 72 18.45 -22.70 -5.78
CA GLU A 72 17.54 -21.94 -4.94
C GLU A 72 16.09 -22.49 -4.97
N VAL A 73 15.63 -23.01 -6.10
CA VAL A 73 14.30 -23.64 -6.21
C VAL A 73 14.28 -24.98 -5.49
N GLU A 74 15.37 -25.75 -5.58
CA GLU A 74 15.53 -27.03 -4.86
C GLU A 74 15.56 -26.84 -3.33
N GLU A 75 16.02 -25.68 -2.84
CA GLU A 75 16.01 -25.32 -1.43
C GLU A 75 14.61 -24.95 -0.89
N ILE A 76 13.65 -24.59 -1.75
CA ILE A 76 12.30 -24.20 -1.32
C ILE A 76 11.49 -25.44 -0.94
N THR A 77 11.02 -25.47 0.30
CA THR A 77 10.12 -26.52 0.79
C THR A 77 8.65 -26.13 0.59
N GLU A 78 7.77 -27.13 0.68
CA GLU A 78 6.31 -26.89 0.70
C GLU A 78 5.91 -25.98 1.88
N GLN A 79 6.55 -26.15 3.04
CA GLN A 79 6.27 -25.34 4.21
C GLN A 79 6.64 -23.87 4.00
N ASP A 80 7.77 -23.57 3.35
CA ASP A 80 8.14 -22.18 3.03
C ASP A 80 7.08 -21.48 2.18
N CYS A 81 6.48 -22.23 1.24
CA CYS A 81 5.41 -21.73 0.39
C CYS A 81 4.12 -21.48 1.19
N ILE A 82 3.74 -22.40 2.09
CA ILE A 82 2.58 -22.25 2.98
C ILE A 82 2.78 -21.04 3.89
N ASP A 83 3.93 -20.93 4.53
CA ASP A 83 4.26 -19.85 5.46
C ASP A 83 4.28 -18.50 4.75
N TYR A 84 4.86 -18.42 3.55
CA TYR A 84 4.82 -17.20 2.75
C TYR A 84 3.39 -16.77 2.42
N MET A 85 2.51 -17.72 2.08
CA MET A 85 1.10 -17.42 1.79
C MET A 85 0.35 -16.95 3.04
N LEU A 86 0.56 -17.60 4.20
CA LEU A 86 -0.02 -17.19 5.47
C LEU A 86 0.46 -15.78 5.87
N GLN A 87 1.76 -15.53 5.79
CA GLN A 87 2.33 -14.23 6.08
C GLN A 87 1.78 -13.15 5.14
N LEU A 88 1.65 -13.45 3.84
CA LEU A 88 1.14 -12.51 2.86
C LEU A 88 -0.33 -12.16 3.11
N VAL A 89 -1.17 -13.16 3.41
CA VAL A 89 -2.63 -13.00 3.50
C VAL A 89 -3.06 -12.50 4.88
N ILE A 90 -2.43 -12.99 5.95
CA ILE A 90 -2.81 -12.67 7.34
C ILE A 90 -1.93 -11.53 7.86
N ASP A 91 -0.64 -11.80 8.05
CA ASP A 91 0.23 -10.91 8.82
C ASP A 91 0.40 -9.56 8.11
N ARG A 92 0.79 -9.57 6.83
CA ARG A 92 1.00 -8.33 6.06
C ARG A 92 -0.29 -7.53 5.89
N THR A 93 -1.43 -8.20 5.75
CA THR A 93 -2.74 -7.54 5.67
C THR A 93 -3.07 -6.83 6.98
N PHE A 94 -2.88 -7.52 8.11
CA PHE A 94 -3.09 -6.95 9.44
C PHE A 94 -2.13 -5.80 9.73
N ASP A 95 -0.84 -5.97 9.45
CA ASP A 95 0.17 -4.92 9.63
C ASP A 95 -0.12 -3.69 8.77
N GLY A 96 -0.59 -3.90 7.54
CA GLY A 96 -1.05 -2.84 6.64
C GLY A 96 -2.23 -2.08 7.23
N TYR A 97 -3.24 -2.79 7.73
CA TYR A 97 -4.40 -2.20 8.41
C TYR A 97 -4.02 -1.41 9.67
N MET A 98 -3.16 -1.97 10.52
CA MET A 98 -2.70 -1.30 11.73
C MET A 98 -1.84 -0.07 11.44
N THR A 99 -1.05 -0.10 10.38
CA THR A 99 -0.27 1.06 9.92
C THR A 99 -1.19 2.18 9.40
N GLU A 100 -2.26 1.81 8.68
CA GLU A 100 -3.29 2.76 8.25
C GLU A 100 -3.94 3.43 9.45
N ILE A 101 -4.40 2.64 10.41
CA ILE A 101 -4.93 3.10 11.71
C ILE A 101 -3.96 4.12 12.32
N LYS A 102 -2.72 3.72 12.63
CA LYS A 102 -1.73 4.58 13.31
C LYS A 102 -1.46 5.89 12.57
N THR A 103 -1.46 5.87 11.23
CA THR A 103 -1.20 7.08 10.43
C THR A 103 -2.34 8.09 10.54
N VAL A 104 -3.59 7.63 10.55
CA VAL A 104 -4.77 8.51 10.69
C VAL A 104 -4.82 9.12 12.09
N TYR A 105 -4.55 8.34 13.16
CA TYR A 105 -4.48 8.91 14.52
C TYR A 105 -3.31 9.87 14.68
N GLY A 106 -2.11 9.51 14.21
CA GLY A 106 -0.96 10.41 14.33
C GLY A 106 -1.19 11.76 13.64
N GLN A 107 -1.97 11.79 12.56
CA GLN A 107 -2.41 13.06 11.95
C GLN A 107 -3.40 13.81 12.83
N LEU A 108 -4.45 13.14 13.32
CA LEU A 108 -5.45 13.75 14.21
C LEU A 108 -4.86 14.26 15.52
N GLU A 109 -4.03 13.46 16.21
CA GLU A 109 -3.36 13.85 17.46
C GLU A 109 -2.49 15.10 17.26
N LYS A 110 -1.77 15.17 16.13
CA LYS A 110 -0.95 16.32 15.79
C LYS A 110 -1.78 17.58 15.55
N GLU A 111 -2.91 17.46 14.86
CA GLU A 111 -3.79 18.59 14.56
C GLU A 111 -4.60 19.05 15.78
N LEU A 112 -5.02 18.12 16.64
CA LEU A 112 -5.81 18.41 17.84
C LEU A 112 -4.95 18.76 19.07
N GLY A 113 -3.67 18.40 19.08
CA GLY A 113 -2.77 18.58 20.22
C GLY A 113 -3.15 17.75 21.45
N LEU A 114 -3.94 16.69 21.27
CA LEU A 114 -4.43 15.81 22.32
C LEU A 114 -4.17 14.35 21.96
N LYS A 115 -3.99 13.54 23.00
CA LYS A 115 -3.84 12.10 22.86
C LYS A 115 -5.18 11.46 22.48
N ILE A 116 -5.14 10.56 21.50
CA ILE A 116 -6.26 9.72 21.08
C ILE A 116 -5.98 8.29 21.54
N GLU A 117 -6.97 7.66 22.15
CA GLU A 117 -6.85 6.32 22.72
C GLU A 117 -7.80 5.34 21.99
N PRO A 118 -7.41 4.07 21.80
CA PRO A 118 -8.30 3.06 21.25
C PRO A 118 -9.47 2.83 22.21
N ALA A 119 -10.68 2.73 21.67
CA ALA A 119 -11.86 2.49 22.48
C ALA A 119 -11.86 1.05 23.03
N PRO A 120 -12.40 0.83 24.24
CA PRO A 120 -12.64 -0.51 24.73
C PRO A 120 -13.59 -1.28 23.79
N ASP A 121 -13.46 -2.60 23.68
CA ASP A 121 -14.33 -3.47 22.86
C ASP A 121 -15.83 -3.21 23.05
N LYS A 122 -16.23 -2.87 24.29
CA LYS A 122 -17.63 -2.56 24.61
C LYS A 122 -18.12 -1.34 23.83
N TRP A 123 -17.27 -0.34 23.62
CA TRP A 123 -17.65 0.91 22.96
C TRP A 123 -17.76 0.74 21.45
N ASP A 124 -16.85 -0.03 20.84
CA ASP A 124 -16.97 -0.42 19.43
C ASP A 124 -18.31 -1.15 19.19
N ARG A 125 -18.60 -2.19 19.97
CA ARG A 125 -19.81 -3.01 19.79
C ARG A 125 -21.12 -2.28 20.07
N LEU A 126 -21.16 -1.42 21.08
CA LEU A 126 -22.41 -0.76 21.50
C LEU A 126 -22.64 0.59 20.82
N TYR A 127 -21.56 1.30 20.51
CA TYR A 127 -21.62 2.68 20.07
C TYR A 127 -21.06 2.89 18.67
N ASN A 128 -20.31 1.95 18.09
CA ASN A 128 -19.52 2.13 16.87
C ASN A 128 -18.53 3.29 17.08
N VAL A 129 -17.69 3.13 18.10
CA VAL A 129 -16.63 4.07 18.44
C VAL A 129 -15.33 3.30 18.40
N ASP A 130 -14.51 3.54 17.38
CA ASP A 130 -13.20 2.93 17.23
C ASP A 130 -12.20 3.51 18.26
N PHE A 131 -12.23 4.82 18.48
CA PHE A 131 -11.27 5.58 19.32
C PHE A 131 -11.94 6.68 20.13
N PHE A 132 -11.26 7.21 21.13
CA PHE A 132 -11.77 8.33 21.91
C PHE A 132 -10.71 9.35 22.32
N ILE A 133 -11.18 10.55 22.65
CA ILE A 133 -10.42 11.61 23.31
C ILE A 133 -11.07 11.86 24.68
N LYS A 134 -10.26 11.83 25.75
CA LYS A 134 -10.73 12.13 27.11
C LYS A 134 -10.59 13.62 27.41
N ILE A 135 -11.69 14.27 27.79
CA ILE A 135 -11.75 15.67 28.24
C ILE A 135 -12.31 15.68 29.66
N LYS A 136 -11.41 15.80 30.66
CA LYS A 136 -11.75 15.65 32.09
C LYS A 136 -12.45 14.30 32.37
N ASP A 137 -13.73 14.32 32.72
CA ASP A 137 -14.61 13.18 33.01
C ASP A 137 -15.49 12.79 31.80
N LYS A 138 -15.38 13.49 30.68
CA LYS A 138 -16.17 13.28 29.45
C LYS A 138 -15.31 12.71 28.32
N PHE A 139 -15.97 12.14 27.32
CA PHE A 139 -15.30 11.46 26.21
C PHE A 139 -15.91 11.85 24.87
N ILE A 140 -15.04 12.16 23.90
CA ILE A 140 -15.39 12.32 22.48
C ILE A 140 -15.08 11.01 21.77
N GLY A 141 -16.02 10.46 21.01
CA GLY A 141 -15.81 9.26 20.21
C GLY A 141 -15.35 9.60 18.78
N ILE A 142 -14.58 8.70 18.18
CA ILE A 142 -14.06 8.82 16.82
C ILE A 142 -14.30 7.48 16.11
N GLN A 143 -14.96 7.55 14.96
CA GLN A 143 -15.14 6.42 14.04
C GLN A 143 -14.38 6.72 12.74
N ILE A 144 -13.49 5.84 12.30
CA ILE A 144 -12.75 5.97 11.03
C ILE A 144 -13.37 5.08 9.97
N LYS A 145 -13.54 5.66 8.78
CA LYS A 145 -14.09 4.98 7.62
C LYS A 145 -13.19 5.25 6.40
N PRO A 146 -12.57 4.22 5.80
CA PRO A 146 -11.78 4.40 4.60
C PRO A 146 -12.68 4.67 3.38
N LEU A 147 -12.34 5.68 2.59
CA LEU A 147 -12.90 5.95 1.27
C LEU A 147 -12.05 5.24 0.22
N ASN A 148 -12.49 4.06 -0.22
CA ASN A 148 -11.87 3.29 -1.30
C ASN A 148 -12.60 3.54 -2.63
N GLN A 149 -11.92 3.30 -3.76
CA GLN A 149 -12.43 3.49 -5.15
C GLN A 149 -13.64 2.61 -5.54
N GLY A 150 -14.31 1.94 -4.61
CA GLY A 150 -15.52 1.13 -4.84
C GLY A 150 -16.62 1.27 -3.79
N ILE A 151 -16.37 1.97 -2.67
CA ILE A 151 -17.41 2.22 -1.66
C ILE A 151 -18.23 3.40 -2.15
N GLN A 152 -19.51 3.18 -2.46
CA GLN A 152 -20.40 4.27 -2.81
C GLN A 152 -20.65 5.13 -1.56
N LEU A 153 -20.50 6.45 -1.68
CA LEU A 153 -20.87 7.42 -0.64
C LEU A 153 -22.26 7.12 -0.04
N SER A 154 -23.20 6.63 -0.86
CA SER A 154 -24.54 6.21 -0.44
C SER A 154 -24.54 5.16 0.67
N GLN A 155 -23.62 4.18 0.65
CA GLN A 155 -23.51 3.16 1.68
C GLN A 155 -23.02 3.75 3.01
N ILE A 156 -22.04 4.65 2.95
CA ILE A 156 -21.50 5.35 4.13
C ILE A 156 -22.59 6.22 4.78
N PHE A 157 -23.38 6.94 3.97
CA PHE A 157 -24.50 7.74 4.50
C PHE A 157 -25.60 6.88 5.10
N LYS A 158 -25.89 5.70 4.52
CA LYS A 158 -26.86 4.75 5.07
C LYS A 158 -26.39 4.19 6.42
N GLU A 159 -25.13 3.79 6.52
CA GLU A 159 -24.52 3.36 7.79
C GLU A 159 -24.56 4.46 8.85
N LYS A 160 -24.18 5.69 8.47
CA LYS A 160 -24.21 6.86 9.38
C LYS A 160 -25.61 7.09 9.96
N GLY A 161 -26.66 6.92 9.15
CA GLY A 161 -28.05 7.01 9.61
C GLY A 161 -28.43 5.89 10.59
N LEU A 162 -27.99 4.66 10.35
CA LEU A 162 -28.23 3.52 11.24
C LEU A 162 -27.48 3.66 12.59
N GLN A 163 -26.28 4.22 12.56
CA GLN A 163 -25.41 4.41 13.72
C GLN A 163 -25.74 5.68 14.53
N GLN A 164 -26.57 6.59 14.01
CA GLN A 164 -26.93 7.82 14.71
C GLN A 164 -27.52 7.55 16.10
N GLY A 165 -28.40 6.56 16.22
CA GLY A 165 -29.02 6.21 17.51
C GLY A 165 -28.01 5.68 18.55
N THR A 166 -26.93 5.02 18.11
CA THR A 166 -25.88 4.55 19.02
C THR A 166 -24.95 5.70 19.43
N HIS A 167 -24.67 6.64 18.51
CA HIS A 167 -23.88 7.83 18.81
C HIS A 167 -24.59 8.77 19.79
N GLU A 168 -25.92 8.90 19.67
CA GLU A 168 -26.72 9.66 20.63
C GLU A 168 -26.71 9.01 22.02
N LYS A 169 -26.75 7.68 22.11
CA LYS A 169 -26.58 6.95 23.37
C LYS A 169 -25.20 7.20 23.98
N PHE A 170 -24.14 7.11 23.18
CA PHE A 170 -22.78 7.45 23.62
C PHE A 170 -22.71 8.86 24.18
N THR A 171 -23.27 9.84 23.46
CA THR A 171 -23.27 11.25 23.89
C THR A 171 -24.03 11.44 25.20
N LYS A 172 -25.16 10.74 25.40
CA LYS A 172 -25.92 10.79 26.66
C LYS A 172 -25.16 10.18 27.83
N GLU A 173 -24.40 9.13 27.59
CA GLU A 173 -23.69 8.39 28.64
C GLU A 173 -22.32 9.00 28.99
N TYR A 174 -21.59 9.49 27.98
CA TYR A 174 -20.20 9.95 28.10
C TYR A 174 -20.00 11.45 27.82
N GLY A 175 -21.06 12.16 27.48
CA GLY A 175 -21.13 13.64 27.41
C GLY A 175 -20.63 14.27 26.11
N GLY A 176 -19.70 13.64 25.39
CA GLY A 176 -19.16 14.13 24.12
C GLY A 176 -19.75 13.42 22.90
N LYS A 177 -19.70 14.11 21.75
CA LYS A 177 -20.18 13.57 20.47
C LYS A 177 -19.24 12.51 19.89
N VAL A 178 -19.76 11.75 18.91
CA VAL A 178 -18.99 10.83 18.07
C VAL A 178 -18.82 11.41 16.67
N PHE A 179 -17.58 11.47 16.19
CA PHE A 179 -17.23 12.05 14.88
C PHE A 179 -16.76 10.99 13.89
N TYR A 180 -17.16 11.14 12.63
CA TYR A 180 -16.66 10.29 11.54
C TYR A 180 -15.43 10.94 10.90
N ILE A 181 -14.38 10.16 10.72
CA ILE A 181 -13.18 10.55 9.98
C ILE A 181 -13.11 9.71 8.72
N PHE A 182 -13.14 10.38 7.58
CA PHE A 182 -12.97 9.76 6.28
C PHE A 182 -11.49 9.81 5.90
N SER A 183 -10.87 8.65 5.73
CA SER A 183 -9.48 8.55 5.27
C SER A 183 -9.44 8.06 3.83
N SER A 184 -8.55 8.60 2.99
CA SER A 184 -8.28 8.02 1.67
C SER A 184 -6.79 8.00 1.37
N LYS A 185 -6.38 7.15 0.44
CA LYS A 185 -4.98 7.05 0.02
C LYS A 185 -4.70 8.15 -1.02
N SER A 186 -3.71 8.99 -0.76
CA SER A 186 -3.17 9.99 -1.67
C SER A 186 -1.67 9.72 -1.87
N GLY A 187 -1.31 9.17 -3.04
CA GLY A 187 0.02 8.61 -3.26
C GLY A 187 0.32 7.46 -2.29
N ASP A 188 1.45 7.52 -1.59
CA ASP A 188 1.84 6.53 -0.57
C ASP A 188 1.33 6.85 0.85
N LYS A 189 0.59 7.95 1.03
CA LYS A 189 0.12 8.41 2.35
C LYS A 189 -1.40 8.31 2.46
N LYS A 190 -1.89 7.99 3.66
CA LYS A 190 -3.31 8.18 4.02
C LYS A 190 -3.51 9.63 4.44
N VAL A 191 -4.65 10.21 4.06
CA VAL A 191 -5.00 11.61 4.34
C VAL A 191 -6.45 11.67 4.79
N ILE A 192 -6.72 12.52 5.78
CA ILE A 192 -8.09 12.86 6.21
C ILE A 192 -8.76 13.71 5.12
N MET A 193 -9.90 13.23 4.64
CA MET A 193 -10.62 13.82 3.51
C MET A 193 -11.61 14.89 3.97
N ASN A 194 -12.31 14.66 5.08
CA ASN A 194 -13.27 15.60 5.68
C ASN A 194 -12.58 16.51 6.70
N LYS A 195 -11.66 17.35 6.25
CA LYS A 195 -10.82 18.19 7.14
C LYS A 195 -11.62 19.11 8.06
N GLU A 196 -12.83 19.48 7.67
CA GLU A 196 -13.77 20.27 8.48
C GLU A 196 -14.06 19.64 9.84
N VAL A 197 -14.03 18.30 9.93
CA VAL A 197 -14.31 17.57 11.18
C VAL A 197 -13.33 17.89 12.29
N ILE A 198 -12.09 18.25 11.96
CA ILE A 198 -11.08 18.66 12.96
C ILE A 198 -11.54 19.93 13.67
N GLY A 199 -12.11 20.89 12.92
CA GLY A 199 -12.71 22.09 13.49
C GLY A 199 -13.91 21.78 14.39
N GLU A 200 -14.76 20.84 13.99
CA GLU A 200 -15.91 20.40 14.80
C GLU A 200 -15.48 19.73 16.11
N ILE A 201 -14.44 18.89 16.05
CA ILE A 201 -13.86 18.24 17.24
C ILE A 201 -13.25 19.28 18.18
N LEU A 202 -12.51 20.27 17.66
CA LEU A 202 -11.97 21.37 18.46
C LEU A 202 -13.06 22.18 19.17
N GLN A 203 -14.16 22.48 18.48
CA GLN A 203 -15.30 23.16 19.10
C GLN A 203 -15.95 22.32 20.21
N GLU A 204 -16.06 21.01 19.99
CA GLU A 204 -16.58 20.08 21.00
C GLU A 204 -15.66 19.98 22.21
N ILE A 205 -14.34 19.97 22.00
CA ILE A 205 -13.34 20.03 23.07
C ILE A 205 -13.56 21.29 23.92
N GLU A 206 -13.70 22.46 23.30
CA GLU A 206 -13.94 23.72 24.03
C GLU A 206 -15.29 23.72 24.76
N ARG A 207 -16.32 23.09 24.19
CA ARG A 207 -17.62 22.91 24.86
C ARG A 207 -17.49 22.03 26.11
N LEU A 208 -16.70 20.96 26.05
CA LEU A 208 -16.53 20.00 27.15
C LEU A 208 -15.56 20.48 28.23
N LYS A 209 -14.67 21.43 27.92
CA LYS A 209 -13.78 22.08 28.90
C LYS A 209 -14.53 23.00 29.86
N LYS A 210 -15.64 23.61 29.41
CA LYS A 210 -16.54 24.42 30.24
C LYS A 210 -17.24 23.52 31.28
#